data_AF-A0A2D6M348-F1
#
_entry.id   AF-A0A2D6M348-F1
#
_cell.length_a   1.000
_cell.length_b   1.000
_cell.length_c   1.000
_cell.angle_alpha   90.00
_cell.angle_beta   90.00
_cell.angle_gamma   90.00
#
_symmetry.space_group_name_H-M   'P 1'
#
loop_
_entity.id
_entity.type
_entity.pdbx_description
1 polymer ?
#
loop_
_entity_poly.entity_id
_entity_poly.type
_entity_poly.pdbx_seq_one_letter_code
_entity_poly.pdbx_strand_id
1 'polypeptide(L)'
;MAKSAPDLHEDLSRGHTVKRGSPRGFGMVFAVVFTVIGLWPLMDGEGARVWALVLGAAFLVLALMRPSLLSPLNRLWLGLGAVLHRIVNPLVMGLMFFAVITPTALILKLIGKDLLRRRFSPGTQSYWIPRQPPGPEPQSMRNQF
;
A
#
# COMPACT_ATOMS: atom_id res chain seq x y z
N MET A 1 -4.85 13.33 35.36
CA MET A 1 -6.00 12.41 35.41
C MET A 1 -6.71 12.46 34.06
N ALA A 2 -6.40 11.53 33.14
CA ALA A 2 -7.08 11.44 31.85
C ALA A 2 -8.31 10.51 32.01
N LYS A 3 -9.50 11.02 31.68
CA LYS A 3 -10.74 10.23 31.64
C LYS A 3 -10.53 9.05 30.68
N SER A 4 -10.72 7.82 31.17
CA SER A 4 -10.83 6.65 30.30
C SER A 4 -12.05 6.82 29.40
N ALA A 5 -11.86 6.62 28.09
CA ALA A 5 -12.95 6.60 27.12
C ALA A 5 -13.93 5.47 27.46
N PRO A 6 -15.24 5.60 27.14
CA PRO A 6 -16.20 4.52 27.31
C PRO A 6 -15.76 3.30 26.50
N ASP A 7 -15.94 2.11 27.07
CA ASP A 7 -15.59 0.81 26.48
C ASP A 7 -16.49 0.55 25.26
N LEU A 8 -16.12 1.11 24.10
CA LEU A 8 -16.75 0.84 22.82
C LEU A 8 -16.23 -0.50 22.29
N HIS A 9 -17.10 -1.27 21.63
CA HIS A 9 -16.72 -2.48 20.89
C HIS A 9 -15.69 -2.21 19.77
N GLU A 10 -15.54 -0.94 19.37
CA GLU A 10 -14.57 -0.48 18.37
C GLU A 10 -13.58 0.51 19.01
N ASP A 11 -12.29 0.14 18.99
CA ASP A 11 -11.20 0.99 19.48
C ASP A 11 -10.88 2.08 18.45
N LEU A 12 -11.59 3.21 18.54
CA LEU A 12 -11.38 4.41 17.72
C LEU A 12 -10.04 5.11 18.02
N SER A 13 -9.34 4.72 19.09
CA SER A 13 -8.02 5.22 19.46
C SER A 13 -6.87 4.45 18.81
N ARG A 14 -7.16 3.41 18.03
CA ARG A 14 -6.12 2.58 17.39
C ARG A 14 -5.43 3.31 16.24
N GLY A 15 -4.47 4.17 16.58
CA GLY A 15 -3.54 4.75 15.63
C GLY A 15 -2.63 3.66 15.04
N HIS A 16 -2.68 3.47 13.73
CA HIS A 16 -1.72 2.62 13.02
C HIS A 16 -0.31 3.21 13.16
N THR A 17 0.48 2.71 14.10
CA THR A 17 1.88 3.08 14.22
C THR A 17 2.67 2.45 13.08
N VAL A 18 3.10 3.26 12.11
CA VAL A 18 3.99 2.79 11.04
C VAL A 18 5.30 2.31 11.66
N LYS A 19 5.53 1.00 11.65
CA LYS A 19 6.76 0.38 12.15
C LYS A 19 7.93 0.86 11.29
N ARG A 20 8.76 1.77 11.82
CA ARG A 20 9.92 2.30 11.11
C ARG A 20 10.88 1.15 10.75
N GLY A 21 11.37 1.16 9.52
CA GLY A 21 12.38 0.19 9.06
C GLY A 21 13.64 0.24 9.91
N SER A 22 14.23 -0.93 10.20
CA SER A 22 15.46 -1.04 10.98
C SER A 22 16.65 -0.46 10.20
N PRO A 23 17.52 0.39 10.82
CA PRO A 23 18.74 0.89 10.17
C PRO A 23 19.67 -0.22 9.66
N ARG A 24 19.64 -1.42 10.30
CA ARG A 24 20.36 -2.61 9.82
C ARG A 24 19.82 -3.10 8.48
N GLY A 25 18.50 -3.20 8.36
CA GLY A 25 17.83 -3.63 7.12
C GLY A 25 18.08 -2.66 5.97
N PHE A 26 18.05 -1.35 6.25
CA PHE A 26 18.44 -0.33 5.28
C PHE A 26 19.86 -0.56 4.76
N GLY A 27 20.84 -0.74 5.64
CA GLY A 27 22.22 -1.01 5.24
C GLY A 27 22.40 -2.29 4.42
N MET A 28 21.70 -3.37 4.76
CA MET A 28 21.73 -4.62 4.00
C MET A 28 21.18 -4.45 2.58
N VAL A 29 20.05 -3.74 2.41
CA VAL A 29 19.47 -3.48 1.09
C VAL A 29 20.45 -2.70 0.21
N PHE A 30 21.07 -1.64 0.73
CA PHE A 30 22.04 -0.85 -0.03
C PHE A 30 23.33 -1.63 -0.32
N ALA A 31 23.79 -2.47 0.60
CA ALA A 31 24.91 -3.38 0.33
C ALA A 31 24.61 -4.29 -0.87
N VAL A 32 23.45 -4.95 -0.89
CA VAL A 32 23.03 -5.81 -2.01
C VAL A 32 22.90 -5.02 -3.31
N VAL A 33 22.26 -3.85 -3.28
CA VAL A 33 22.09 -2.99 -4.47
C VAL A 33 23.44 -2.59 -5.05
N PHE A 34 24.38 -2.12 -4.22
CA PHE A 34 25.71 -1.75 -4.69
C PHE A 34 26.54 -2.94 -5.17
N THR A 35 26.39 -4.12 -4.56
CA THR A 35 27.01 -5.35 -5.06
C THR A 35 26.47 -5.73 -6.43
N VAL A 36 25.15 -5.67 -6.65
CA VAL A 36 24.54 -5.94 -7.96
C VAL A 36 25.06 -4.94 -9.00
N ILE A 37 25.08 -3.64 -8.69
CA ILE A 37 25.63 -2.61 -9.60
C ILE A 37 27.13 -2.83 -9.86
N GLY A 38 27.88 -3.28 -8.85
CA GLY A 38 29.30 -3.59 -8.93
C GLY A 38 29.62 -4.74 -9.87
N LEU A 39 28.77 -5.77 -9.84
CA LEU A 39 28.93 -7.01 -10.61
C LEU A 39 28.19 -7.00 -11.94
N TRP A 40 27.22 -6.10 -12.15
CA TRP A 40 26.47 -6.00 -13.40
C TRP A 40 27.34 -5.97 -14.67
N PRO A 41 28.44 -5.17 -14.73
CA PRO A 41 29.27 -5.08 -15.93
C PRO A 41 30.03 -6.37 -16.27
N LEU A 42 30.19 -7.30 -15.30
CA LEU A 42 30.80 -8.61 -15.59
C LEU A 42 29.95 -9.44 -16.55
N MET A 43 28.64 -9.20 -16.59
CA MET A 43 27.75 -9.89 -17.53
C MET A 43 28.02 -9.48 -18.98
N ASP A 44 28.49 -8.24 -19.18
CA ASP A 44 28.81 -7.68 -20.48
C ASP A 44 30.30 -7.86 -20.85
N GLY A 45 31.07 -8.60 -20.03
CA GLY A 45 32.51 -8.79 -20.21
C GLY A 45 33.37 -7.60 -19.79
N GLU A 46 32.78 -6.58 -19.17
CA GLU A 46 33.50 -5.44 -18.61
C GLU A 46 34.01 -5.73 -17.19
N GLY A 47 34.99 -4.95 -16.73
CA GLY A 47 35.52 -5.06 -15.38
C GLY A 47 34.50 -4.67 -14.30
N ALA A 48 34.62 -5.27 -13.12
CA ALA A 48 33.79 -4.91 -11.96
C ALA A 48 33.92 -3.41 -11.66
N ARG A 49 32.79 -2.78 -11.31
CA ARG A 49 32.81 -1.41 -10.77
C ARG A 49 33.30 -1.47 -9.33
N VAL A 50 34.62 -1.45 -9.16
CA VAL A 50 35.30 -1.53 -7.86
C VAL A 50 34.76 -0.49 -6.88
N TRP A 51 34.47 0.73 -7.33
CA TRP A 51 33.90 1.77 -6.48
C TRP A 51 32.55 1.36 -5.86
N ALA A 52 31.68 0.68 -6.62
CA ALA A 52 30.39 0.22 -6.15
C ALA A 52 30.55 -0.95 -5.18
N LEU A 53 31.48 -1.87 -5.44
CA LEU A 53 31.81 -2.95 -4.50
C LEU A 53 32.37 -2.44 -3.18
N VAL A 54 33.27 -1.45 -3.21
CA VAL A 54 33.80 -0.79 -2.01
C VAL A 54 32.67 -0.13 -1.22
N LEU A 55 31.76 0.56 -1.89
CA LEU A 55 30.62 1.20 -1.24
C LEU A 55 29.66 0.15 -0.64
N GLY A 56 29.36 -0.93 -1.35
CA GLY A 56 28.56 -2.05 -0.85
C GLY A 56 29.17 -2.72 0.37
N ALA A 57 30.49 -2.97 0.36
CA ALA A 57 31.22 -3.50 1.50
C ALA A 57 31.19 -2.56 2.71
N ALA A 58 31.36 -1.25 2.49
CA ALA A 58 31.24 -0.24 3.54
C ALA A 58 29.84 -0.24 4.18
N PHE A 59 28.78 -0.27 3.36
CA PHE A 59 27.40 -0.37 3.86
C PHE A 59 27.15 -1.66 4.65
N LEU A 60 27.70 -2.80 4.19
CA LEU A 60 27.57 -4.08 4.87
C LEU A 60 28.26 -4.05 6.25
N VAL A 61 29.50 -3.56 6.32
CA VAL A 61 30.24 -3.43 7.58
C VAL A 61 29.54 -2.47 8.54
N LEU A 62 29.06 -1.33 8.05
CA LEU A 62 28.30 -0.37 8.88
C LEU A 62 26.97 -0.96 9.36
N ALA A 63 26.27 -1.74 8.54
CA ALA A 63 25.02 -2.40 8.92
C ALA A 63 25.22 -3.41 10.06
N LEU A 64 26.33 -4.16 10.03
CA LEU A 64 26.64 -5.19 11.02
C LEU A 64 27.25 -4.62 12.31
N MET A 65 28.24 -3.73 12.19
CA MET A 65 28.99 -3.23 13.35
C MET A 65 28.32 -2.04 14.03
N ARG A 66 27.87 -1.03 13.27
CA ARG A 66 27.32 0.23 13.82
C ARG A 66 26.15 0.77 12.99
N PRO A 67 24.98 0.11 13.03
CA PRO A 67 23.81 0.54 12.27
C PRO A 67 23.24 1.88 12.72
N SER A 68 23.60 2.38 13.90
CA SER A 68 23.22 3.71 14.39
C SER A 68 23.70 4.84 13.48
N LEU A 69 24.84 4.67 12.80
CA LEU A 69 25.35 5.64 11.82
C LEU A 69 24.46 5.73 10.57
N LEU A 70 23.78 4.65 10.21
CA LEU A 70 22.84 4.60 9.09
C LEU A 70 21.43 5.09 9.47
N SER A 71 21.17 5.35 10.75
CA SER A 71 19.88 5.86 11.26
C SER A 71 19.41 7.17 10.60
N PRO A 72 20.21 8.26 10.52
CA PRO A 72 19.77 9.50 9.88
C PRO A 72 19.46 9.29 8.39
N LEU A 73 20.29 8.51 7.70
CA LEU A 73 20.09 8.21 6.28
C LEU A 73 18.83 7.37 6.05
N ASN A 74 18.58 6.36 6.89
CA ASN A 74 17.34 5.57 6.86
C ASN A 74 16.09 6.45 7.10
N ARG A 75 16.16 7.42 8.01
CA ARG A 75 15.04 8.36 8.24
C ARG A 75 14.80 9.25 7.02
N LEU A 76 15.86 9.77 6.41
CA LEU A 76 15.76 10.58 5.20
C LEU A 76 15.15 9.76 4.04
N TRP A 77 15.63 8.53 3.85
CA TRP A 77 15.10 7.61 2.85
C TRP A 77 13.61 7.32 3.04
N LEU A 78 13.18 7.05 4.28
CA LEU A 78 11.76 6.85 4.60
C LEU A 78 10.94 8.13 4.36
N GLY A 79 11.48 9.30 4.67
CA GLY A 79 10.85 10.58 4.38
C GLY A 79 10.65 10.80 2.87
N LEU A 80 11.69 10.52 2.07
CA LEU A 80 11.60 10.57 0.61
C LEU A 80 10.56 9.58 0.07
N GLY A 81 10.54 8.35 0.60
CA GLY A 81 9.54 7.35 0.25
C GLY A 81 8.10 7.81 0.57
N ALA A 82 7.90 8.49 1.70
CA ALA A 82 6.59 9.04 2.06
C ALA A 82 6.15 10.19 1.13
N VAL A 83 7.07 11.09 0.76
CA VAL A 83 6.79 12.17 -0.20
C VAL A 83 6.47 11.58 -1.58
N LEU A 84 7.25 10.61 -2.04
CA LEU A 84 7.01 9.92 -3.29
C LEU A 84 5.65 9.21 -3.26
N HIS A 85 5.34 8.49 -2.18
CA HIS A 85 4.05 7.83 -2.02
C HIS A 85 2.88 8.82 -2.07
N ARG A 86 3.00 10.00 -1.46
CA ARG A 86 1.98 11.05 -1.52
C ARG A 86 1.68 11.53 -2.94
N ILE A 87 2.65 11.46 -3.85
CA ILE A 87 2.48 11.86 -5.26
C ILE A 87 2.00 10.67 -6.10
N VAL A 88 2.66 9.52 -5.94
CA VAL A 88 2.38 8.31 -6.72
C VAL A 88 1.01 7.74 -6.39
N ASN A 89 0.58 7.75 -5.13
CA ASN A 89 -0.70 7.16 -4.73
C ASN A 89 -1.89 7.85 -5.44
N PRO A 90 -2.06 9.19 -5.40
CA PRO A 90 -3.08 9.87 -6.19
C PRO A 90 -2.92 9.67 -7.70
N LEU A 91 -1.69 9.64 -8.21
CA LEU A 91 -1.44 9.45 -9.64
C LEU A 91 -1.91 8.07 -10.11
N VAL A 92 -1.55 7.01 -9.38
CA VAL A 92 -1.97 5.64 -9.67
C VAL A 92 -3.48 5.49 -9.50
N MET A 93 -4.07 6.04 -8.43
CA MET A 93 -5.52 6.03 -8.24
C MET A 93 -6.26 6.78 -9.36
N GLY A 94 -5.74 7.92 -9.79
CA GLY A 94 -6.27 8.68 -10.93
C GLY A 94 -6.15 7.90 -12.23
N LEU A 95 -4.99 7.28 -12.49
CA LEU A 95 -4.78 6.43 -13.65
C LEU A 95 -5.75 5.24 -13.66
N MET A 96 -5.91 4.53 -12.55
CA MET A 96 -6.88 3.45 -12.42
C MET A 96 -8.32 3.93 -12.70
N PHE A 97 -8.67 5.11 -12.18
CA PHE A 97 -9.98 5.68 -12.40
C PHE A 97 -10.24 5.99 -13.88
N PHE A 98 -9.29 6.61 -14.58
CA PHE A 98 -9.49 7.00 -15.98
C PHE A 98 -9.20 5.88 -16.99
N ALA A 99 -8.31 4.94 -16.67
CA ALA A 99 -7.93 3.85 -17.56
C ALA A 99 -8.83 2.62 -17.43
N VAL A 100 -9.41 2.37 -16.24
CA VAL A 100 -10.22 1.17 -15.99
C VAL A 100 -11.66 1.54 -15.67
N ILE A 101 -11.88 2.34 -14.63
CA ILE A 101 -13.23 2.58 -14.10
C ILE A 101 -14.08 3.38 -15.09
N THR A 102 -13.55 4.49 -15.59
CA THR A 102 -14.23 5.41 -16.51
C THR A 102 -14.61 4.76 -17.83
N PRO A 103 -13.72 4.05 -18.55
CA PRO A 103 -14.10 3.38 -19.79
C PRO A 103 -15.09 2.25 -19.54
N THR A 104 -14.96 1.51 -18.42
CA THR A 104 -15.96 0.50 -18.04
C THR A 104 -17.34 1.13 -17.85
N ALA A 105 -17.42 2.26 -17.15
CA ALA A 105 -18.67 2.99 -16.96
C ALA A 105 -19.23 3.52 -18.29
N LEU A 106 -18.37 4.00 -19.20
CA LEU A 106 -18.77 4.48 -20.52
C LEU A 106 -19.32 3.32 -21.37
N ILE A 107 -18.66 2.18 -21.39
CA ILE A 107 -19.11 0.97 -22.11
C ILE A 107 -20.47 0.52 -21.57
N LEU A 108 -20.66 0.44 -20.25
CA LEU A 108 -21.95 0.09 -19.65
C LEU A 108 -23.05 1.08 -20.04
N LYS A 109 -22.73 2.38 -20.09
CA LYS A 109 -23.66 3.42 -20.53
C LYS A 109 -24.02 3.28 -22.02
N LEU A 110 -23.05 2.97 -22.87
CA LEU A 110 -23.28 2.72 -24.31
C LEU A 110 -24.13 1.47 -24.55
N ILE A 111 -23.95 0.42 -23.76
CA ILE A 111 -24.78 -0.80 -23.80
C ILE A 111 -26.17 -0.55 -23.14
N GLY A 112 -26.38 0.59 -22.49
CA GLY A 112 -27.64 0.94 -21.82
C GLY A 112 -27.87 0.20 -20.50
N LYS A 113 -26.83 -0.44 -19.93
CA LYS A 113 -26.93 -1.15 -18.65
C LYS A 113 -26.79 -0.18 -17.48
N ASP A 114 -27.85 -0.07 -16.70
CA ASP A 114 -27.85 0.64 -15.42
C ASP A 114 -27.79 -0.36 -14.26
N LEU A 115 -26.59 -0.83 -13.93
CA LEU A 115 -26.36 -1.81 -12.86
C LEU A 115 -26.75 -1.27 -11.47
N LEU A 116 -26.68 0.04 -11.29
CA LEU A 116 -26.95 0.72 -10.02
C LEU A 116 -28.38 1.25 -9.92
N ARG A 117 -29.23 1.03 -10.94
CA ARG A 117 -30.62 1.51 -11.02
C ARG A 117 -30.75 2.98 -10.61
N ARG A 118 -29.84 3.82 -11.13
CA ARG A 118 -29.71 5.23 -10.72
C ARG A 118 -30.86 6.11 -11.19
N ARG A 119 -31.60 5.68 -12.23
CA ARG A 119 -32.73 6.45 -12.75
C ARG A 119 -33.91 6.40 -11.78
N PHE A 120 -34.41 7.58 -11.43
CA PHE A 120 -35.62 7.71 -10.63
C PHE A 120 -36.82 7.13 -11.40
N SER A 121 -37.57 6.26 -10.75
CA SER A 121 -38.75 5.56 -11.29
C SER A 121 -39.99 6.04 -10.51
N PRO A 122 -40.72 7.05 -11.00
CA PRO A 122 -41.85 7.63 -10.28
C PRO A 122 -43.06 6.69 -10.13
N GLY A 123 -43.16 5.65 -10.97
CA GLY A 123 -44.25 4.68 -10.93
C GLY A 123 -44.03 3.47 -10.01
N THR A 124 -42.89 3.38 -9.33
CA THR A 124 -42.59 2.24 -8.44
C THR A 124 -43.08 2.51 -7.02
N GLN A 125 -43.85 1.56 -6.46
CA GLN A 125 -44.33 1.62 -5.07
C GLN A 125 -43.18 1.54 -4.04
N SER A 126 -42.08 0.85 -4.39
CA SER A 126 -40.89 0.74 -3.55
C SER A 126 -39.66 0.40 -4.41
N TYR A 127 -38.51 0.94 -4.02
CA TYR A 127 -37.19 0.58 -4.60
C TYR A 127 -36.58 -0.66 -3.94
N TRP A 128 -37.23 -1.22 -2.91
CA TRP A 128 -36.76 -2.42 -2.24
C TRP A 128 -36.67 -3.59 -3.21
N ILE A 129 -35.51 -4.24 -3.27
CA ILE A 129 -35.31 -5.43 -4.09
C ILE A 129 -35.64 -6.65 -3.23
N PRO A 130 -36.79 -7.33 -3.45
CA PRO A 130 -37.12 -8.53 -2.69
C PRO A 130 -36.09 -9.62 -3.01
N ARG A 131 -35.52 -10.23 -1.98
CA ARG A 131 -34.58 -11.35 -2.14
C ARG A 131 -35.37 -12.65 -2.27
N GLN A 132 -35.07 -13.41 -3.33
CA GLN A 132 -35.56 -14.77 -3.51
C GLN A 132 -34.36 -15.69 -3.81
N PRO A 133 -34.08 -16.69 -2.96
CA PRO A 133 -34.80 -17.03 -1.72
C PRO A 133 -34.66 -15.93 -0.64
N PRO A 134 -35.59 -15.86 0.33
CA PRO A 134 -35.40 -15.04 1.52
C PRO A 134 -34.03 -15.35 2.15
N GLY A 135 -33.43 -14.34 2.80
CA GLY A 135 -32.11 -14.47 3.42
C GLY A 135 -32.03 -15.69 4.36
N PRO A 136 -30.82 -16.15 4.70
CA PRO A 136 -30.64 -17.34 5.53
C PRO A 136 -31.44 -17.19 6.83
N GLU A 137 -31.97 -18.30 7.34
CA GLU A 137 -32.84 -18.27 8.51
C GLU A 137 -32.18 -17.50 9.65
N PRO A 138 -32.93 -16.73 10.47
CA PRO A 138 -32.37 -15.95 11.57
C PRO A 138 -31.44 -16.75 12.49
N GLN A 139 -31.67 -18.06 12.59
CA GLN A 139 -30.92 -19.02 13.40
C GLN A 139 -29.57 -19.44 12.78
N SER A 140 -29.27 -19.04 11.53
CA SER A 140 -27.99 -19.34 10.86
C SER A 140 -26.82 -18.52 11.40
N MET A 141 -27.09 -17.43 12.12
CA MET A 141 -26.06 -16.60 12.73
C MET A 141 -25.63 -17.19 14.08
N ARG A 142 -24.74 -18.19 14.04
CA ARG A 142 -24.24 -18.89 15.24
C ARG A 142 -23.56 -17.99 16.28
N ASN A 143 -22.91 -16.90 15.85
CA ASN A 143 -22.19 -15.96 16.71
C ASN A 143 -22.60 -14.53 16.34
N GLN A 144 -23.74 -14.06 16.84
CA GLN A 144 -24.24 -12.71 16.55
C GLN A 144 -23.65 -11.64 17.49
N PHE A 145 -22.96 -12.07 18.56
CA PHE A 145 -22.29 -11.23 19.54
C PHE A 145 -20.89 -11.78 19.84
#